data_AF-A0A6I3CAU0-F1
#
_entry.id   AF-A0A6I3CAU0-F1
#
_cell.length_a   1.000
_cell.length_b   1.000
_cell.length_c   1.000
_cell.angle_alpha   90.00
_cell.angle_beta   90.00
_cell.angle_gamma   90.00
#
_symmetry.space_group_name_H-M   'P 1'
#
loop_
_entity.id
_entity.type
_entity.pdbx_description
1 polymer ?
#
loop_
_entity_poly.entity_id
_entity_poly.type
_entity_poly.pdbx_seq_one_letter_code
_entity_poly.pdbx_strand_id
1 'polypeptide(L)' 'MKPEFILKCTLLVAAFASFLLSIIIYFNAGDDTNGRLNGIFIGIWVPSILALGTFLLAHRRTPQ' A
#
# COMPACT_ATOMS: atom_id res chain seq x y z
N MET A 1 -0.37 -23.43 6.14
CA MET A 1 -1.01 -22.32 5.42
C MET A 1 -0.37 -22.20 4.04
N LYS A 2 -1.16 -21.97 2.97
CA LYS A 2 -0.59 -21.82 1.62
C LYS A 2 0.24 -20.52 1.55
N PRO A 3 1.48 -20.53 1.04
CA PRO A 3 2.36 -19.35 1.03
C PRO A 3 1.77 -18.17 0.25
N GLU A 4 0.91 -18.45 -0.74
CA GLU A 4 0.17 -17.43 -1.49
C GLU A 4 -0.79 -16.62 -0.63
N PHE A 5 -1.43 -17.26 0.36
CA PHE A 5 -2.38 -16.61 1.25
C PHE A 5 -1.66 -15.62 2.17
N ILE A 6 -0.50 -16.02 2.69
CA ILE A 6 0.35 -15.16 3.53
C ILE A 6 0.78 -13.93 2.74
N LEU A 7 1.25 -14.11 1.50
CA LEU A 7 1.69 -12.99 0.66
C LEU A 7 0.57 -11.99 0.40
N LYS A 8 -0.62 -12.48 0.00
CA LYS A 8 -1.80 -11.64 -0.25
C LYS A 8 -2.21 -10.87 1.00
N CYS A 9 -2.30 -11.53 2.14
CA CYS A 9 -2.66 -10.89 3.40
C CYS A 9 -1.64 -9.81 3.79
N THR A 10 -0.34 -10.10 3.70
CA THR A 10 0.71 -9.11 4.00
C THR A 10 0.62 -7.89 3.09
N LEU A 11 0.40 -8.08 1.78
CA LEU A 11 0.29 -6.97 0.82
C LEU A 11 -0.96 -6.12 1.06
N LEU A 12 -2.11 -6.76 1.36
CA LEU A 12 -3.34 -6.05 1.69
C LEU A 12 -3.20 -5.26 2.99
N VAL A 13 -2.62 -5.86 4.03
CA VAL A 13 -2.36 -5.18 5.31
C VAL A 13 -1.38 -4.02 5.12
N ALA A 14 -0.32 -4.20 4.34
CA ALA A 14 0.63 -3.13 4.04
C ALA A 14 -0.03 -1.97 3.27
N ALA A 15 -0.84 -2.27 2.25
CA ALA A 15 -1.59 -1.25 1.50
C ALA A 15 -2.58 -0.50 2.40
N PHE A 16 -3.30 -1.22 3.27
CA PHE A 16 -4.25 -0.62 4.20
C PHE A 16 -3.57 0.23 5.28
N ALA A 17 -2.44 -0.23 5.81
CA ALA A 17 -1.63 0.54 6.76
C ALA A 17 -1.08 1.82 6.11
N SER A 18 -0.62 1.75 4.86
CA SER A 18 -0.17 2.93 4.10
C SER A 18 -1.31 3.93 3.87
N PHE A 19 -2.51 3.43 3.57
CA PHE A 19 -3.71 4.26 3.42
C PHE A 19 -4.10 4.97 4.72
N LEU A 20 -4.13 4.23 5.83
CA LEU A 20 -4.40 4.82 7.15
C LEU A 20 -3.37 5.88 7.51
N LEU A 21 -2.08 5.60 7.31
CA LEU A 21 -1.01 6.56 7.56
C LEU A 21 -1.16 7.83 6.72
N SER A 22 -1.52 7.70 5.44
CA SER A 22 -1.80 8.81 4.54
C SER A 22 -2.89 9.74 5.09
N ILE A 23 -4.03 9.16 5.50
CA ILE A 23 -5.14 9.90 6.09
C ILE A 23 -4.72 10.57 7.40
N ILE A 24 -4.08 9.82 8.29
CA ILE A 24 -3.65 10.33 9.60
C ILE A 24 -2.73 11.54 9.41
N ILE A 25 -1.73 11.46 8.54
CA ILE A 25 -0.79 12.58 8.31
C ILE A 25 -1.50 13.74 7.62
N TYR A 26 -2.30 13.47 6.59
CA TYR A 26 -2.99 14.52 5.84
C TYR A 26 -3.93 15.35 6.72
N PHE A 27 -4.69 14.70 7.61
CA PHE A 27 -5.62 15.40 8.51
C PHE A 27 -4.93 15.97 9.77
N ASN A 28 -3.84 15.37 10.26
CA ASN A 28 -3.06 15.96 11.37
C ASN A 28 -2.21 17.16 10.95
N ALA A 29 -1.90 17.31 9.65
CA ALA A 29 -1.09 18.42 9.16
C ALA A 29 -1.77 19.79 9.30
N GLY A 30 -3.10 19.85 9.44
CA GLY A 30 -3.82 21.13 9.54
C GLY A 30 -3.60 22.03 8.32
N ASP A 31 -3.12 23.25 8.55
CA ASP A 31 -2.76 24.23 7.50
C ASP A 31 -1.31 24.07 6.97
N ASP A 32 -0.52 23.12 7.49
CA ASP A 32 0.81 22.86 6.94
C ASP A 32 0.72 22.13 5.60
N THR A 33 0.96 22.88 4.53
CA THR A 33 0.97 22.38 3.15
C THR A 33 1.96 21.22 2.97
N ASN A 34 3.11 21.24 3.65
CA ASN A 34 4.12 20.19 3.52
C ASN A 34 3.63 18.86 4.12
N GLY A 35 3.02 18.91 5.30
CA GLY A 35 2.39 17.74 5.93
C GLY A 35 1.26 17.15 5.07
N ARG A 36 0.44 17.99 4.44
CA ARG A 36 -0.60 17.53 3.50
C ARG A 36 0.00 16.86 2.25
N LEU A 37 1.06 17.42 1.69
CA LEU A 37 1.77 16.80 0.55
C LEU A 37 2.37 15.45 0.93
N ASN A 38 2.96 15.33 2.12
CA ASN A 38 3.48 14.05 2.63
C ASN A 38 2.38 13.00 2.75
N GLY A 39 1.21 13.38 3.29
CA GLY A 39 0.03 12.52 3.33
C GLY A 39 -0.40 12.03 1.94
N ILE A 40 -0.45 12.91 0.95
CA ILE A 40 -0.79 12.56 -0.44
C ILE A 40 0.26 11.62 -1.05
N PHE A 41 1.55 11.89 -0.84
CA PHE A 41 2.65 11.08 -1.37
C PHE A 41 2.58 9.63 -0.86
N ILE A 42 2.28 9.46 0.43
CA ILE A 42 2.08 8.14 1.05
C ILE A 42 0.81 7.46 0.52
N GLY A 43 -0.23 8.24 0.22
CA GLY A 43 -1.45 7.75 -0.42
C GLY A 43 -1.18 7.16 -1.80
N ILE A 44 -0.31 7.78 -2.59
CA ILE A 44 0.11 7.30 -3.91
C ILE A 44 0.89 5.97 -3.83
N TRP A 45 1.48 5.63 -2.69
CA TRP A 45 2.15 4.34 -2.53
C TRP A 45 1.18 3.16 -2.46
N VAL A 46 -0.09 3.38 -2.08
CA VAL A 46 -1.12 2.33 -2.02
C VAL A 46 -1.29 1.60 -3.36
N PRO A 47 -1.55 2.29 -4.50
CA PRO A 47 -1.62 1.62 -5.79
C PRO A 47 -0.30 0.97 -6.21
N SER A 48 0.86 1.51 -5.80
CA SER A 48 2.17 0.89 -6.06
C SER A 48 2.37 -0.43 -5.30
N ILE A 49 1.95 -0.51 -4.04
CA ILE A 49 2.01 -1.74 -3.22
C ILE A 49 1.08 -2.81 -3.81
N LEU A 50 -0.13 -2.42 -4.22
CA LEU A 50 -1.09 -3.32 -4.85
C LEU A 50 -0.57 -3.81 -6.20
N ALA A 51 0.03 -2.95 -7.02
CA ALA A 51 0.65 -3.33 -8.30
C ALA A 51 1.84 -4.28 -8.10
N LEU A 52 2.69 -4.04 -7.10
CA LEU A 52 3.76 -4.97 -6.73
C LEU A 52 3.18 -6.31 -6.28
N GLY A 53 2.08 -6.29 -5.53
CA GLY A 53 1.40 -7.47 -5.07
C GLY A 53 0.82 -8.32 -6.20
N THR A 54 0.16 -7.70 -7.18
CA THR A 54 -0.34 -8.38 -8.37
C THR A 54 0.81 -8.91 -9.22
N PHE A 55 1.91 -8.16 -9.35
CA PHE A 55 3.11 -8.60 -10.08
C PHE A 55 3.76 -9.84 -9.45
N LEU A 56 3.98 -9.84 -8.14
CA LEU A 56 4.55 -10.99 -7.41
C LEU A 56 3.65 -12.22 -7.52
N LEU A 57 2.34 -12.04 -7.48
CA LEU A 57 1.39 -13.14 -7.59
C LEU A 57 1.24 -13.65 -9.03
N ALA A 58 1.34 -12.77 -10.04
CA ALA A 58 1.36 -13.13 -11.45
C ALA A 58 2.61 -13.93 -11.81
N HIS A 59 3.79 -13.55 -11.28
CA HIS A 59 5.04 -14.29 -11.48
C HIS A 59 4.96 -15.74 -10.94
N ARG A 60 4.20 -15.96 -9.86
CA ARG A 60 3.94 -17.30 -9.31
C ARG A 60 2.97 -18.14 -10.14
N ARG A 61 2.19 -17.50 -11.03
CA ARG A 61 1.15 -18.12 -11.85
C ARG A 61 1.63 -18.53 -13.25
N THR A 62 2.89 -18.27 -13.61
CA THR A 62 3.47 -18.72 -14.89
C THR A 62 3.39 -20.26 -14.96
N PRO A 63 2.49 -20.83 -15.78
CA PRO A 63 2.50 -22.26 -16.05
C PRO A 63 3.70 -22.51 -16.96
N GLN A 64 4.55 -23.47 -16.60
CA GLN A 64 5.40 -24.17 -17.58
C GLN A 64 4.49 -25.10 -18.39
#